data_AF-A0A917NQ56-F1
#
_entry.id   AF-A0A917NQ56-F1
#
_cell.length_a   1.000
_cell.length_b   1.000
_cell.length_c   1.000
_cell.angle_alpha   90.00
_cell.angle_beta   90.00
_cell.angle_gamma   90.00
#
_symmetry.space_group_name_H-M   'P 1'
#
loop_
_entity.id
_entity.type
_entity.pdbx_description
1 polymer ?
#
loop_
_entity_poly.entity_id
_entity_poly.type
_entity_poly.pdbx_seq_one_letter_code
_entity_poly.pdbx_strand_id
1 'polypeptide(L)'
;MSWLITGGAGYIGAHVVRAMTKADERAVVYDDLSTGIAERVPDGVPLVVGSTLDGDRVAPIDRINAITGYDRAPTATPRRPGDPARVVASADRIATELGWKARHDLEDMITSAWAGWLRRHPEAARS
;
A
#
# COMPACT_ATOMS: atom_id res chain seq x y z
N MET A 1 -8.91 0.59 23.33
CA MET A 1 -9.19 0.97 21.92
C MET A 1 -9.16 -0.32 21.10
N SER A 2 -9.71 -0.38 19.88
CA SER A 2 -9.64 -1.60 19.04
C SER A 2 -8.81 -1.31 17.80
N TRP A 3 -7.86 -2.19 17.50
CA TRP A 3 -6.87 -2.04 16.43
C TRP A 3 -7.23 -2.90 15.23
N LEU A 4 -7.31 -2.30 14.04
CA LEU A 4 -7.52 -3.02 12.78
C LEU A 4 -6.17 -3.42 12.18
N ILE A 5 -5.96 -4.71 11.95
CA ILE A 5 -4.74 -5.25 11.36
C ILE A 5 -5.06 -5.82 9.99
N THR A 6 -4.67 -5.08 8.95
CA THR A 6 -4.82 -5.54 7.56
C THR A 6 -3.72 -6.54 7.20
N GLY A 7 -4.05 -7.68 6.60
CA GLY A 7 -3.05 -8.71 6.29
C GLY A 7 -2.65 -9.55 7.51
N GLY A 8 -3.47 -9.55 8.57
CA GLY A 8 -3.18 -10.21 9.85
C GLY A 8 -3.11 -11.73 9.81
N ALA A 9 -3.52 -12.39 8.72
CA ALA A 9 -3.33 -13.82 8.49
C ALA A 9 -2.02 -14.13 7.73
N GLY A 10 -1.29 -13.11 7.28
CA GLY A 10 0.05 -13.22 6.70
C GLY A 10 1.15 -13.50 7.72
N TYR A 11 2.38 -13.74 7.26
CA TYR A 11 3.52 -14.08 8.13
C TYR A 11 3.79 -13.00 9.19
N ILE A 12 4.04 -11.76 8.75
CA ILE A 12 4.30 -10.63 9.66
C ILE A 12 3.04 -10.27 10.44
N GLY A 13 1.89 -10.18 9.75
CA GLY A 13 0.61 -9.79 10.33
C GLY A 13 0.23 -10.67 11.52
N ALA A 14 0.39 -11.99 11.41
CA ALA A 14 0.05 -12.91 12.49
C ALA A 14 0.93 -12.72 13.74
N HIS A 15 2.21 -12.39 13.56
CA HIS A 15 3.09 -12.07 14.69
C HIS A 15 2.71 -10.75 15.36
N VAL A 16 2.29 -9.74 14.58
CA VAL A 16 1.78 -8.48 15.13
C VAL A 16 0.49 -8.72 15.92
N VAL A 17 -0.48 -9.44 15.36
CA VAL A 17 -1.74 -9.80 16.06
C VAL A 17 -1.42 -10.48 17.39
N ARG A 18 -0.52 -11.47 17.39
CA ARG A 18 -0.09 -12.18 18.61
C ARG A 18 0.58 -11.25 19.63
N ALA A 19 1.41 -10.31 19.19
CA ALA A 19 2.06 -9.35 20.07
C ALA A 19 1.03 -8.40 20.71
N MET A 20 0.04 -7.94 19.95
CA MET A 20 -1.02 -7.06 20.45
C MET A 20 -1.91 -7.79 21.46
N THR A 21 -2.35 -9.01 21.16
CA THR A 21 -3.15 -9.81 22.11
C THR A 21 -2.37 -10.10 23.40
N LYS A 22 -1.07 -10.38 23.31
CA LYS A 22 -0.21 -10.57 24.50
C LYS A 22 -0.04 -9.30 25.34
N ALA A 23 -0.19 -8.12 24.72
CA ALA A 23 -0.15 -6.84 25.39
C ALA A 23 -1.54 -6.41 25.93
N ASP A 24 -2.53 -7.31 25.91
CA ASP A 24 -3.92 -7.05 26.32
C ASP A 24 -4.65 -6.00 25.45
N GLU A 25 -4.14 -5.79 24.23
CA GLU A 25 -4.77 -4.91 23.24
C GLU A 25 -5.81 -5.68 22.40
N ARG A 26 -6.95 -5.04 22.16
CA ARG A 26 -8.01 -5.62 21.31
C ARG A 26 -7.69 -5.41 19.85
N ALA A 27 -7.54 -6.50 19.10
CA ALA A 27 -7.29 -6.48 17.66
C ALA A 27 -8.46 -7.10 16.87
N VAL A 28 -8.65 -6.62 15.65
CA VAL A 28 -9.51 -7.20 14.61
C VAL A 28 -8.65 -7.39 13.36
N VAL A 29 -8.68 -8.58 12.77
CA VAL A 29 -7.95 -8.88 11.53
C VAL A 29 -8.85 -8.64 10.33
N TYR A 30 -8.32 -7.97 9.32
CA TYR A 30 -8.95 -7.83 8.00
C TYR A 30 -7.99 -8.37 6.93
N ASP A 31 -8.36 -9.45 6.25
CA ASP A 31 -7.45 -10.16 5.34
C ASP A 31 -8.22 -10.80 4.19
N ASP A 32 -7.69 -10.78 2.97
CA ASP A 32 -8.33 -11.41 1.82
C ASP A 32 -7.93 -12.89 1.65
N LEU A 33 -7.03 -13.37 2.51
CA LEU A 33 -6.51 -14.74 2.53
C LEU A 33 -5.83 -15.17 1.23
N SER A 34 -5.49 -14.24 0.33
CA SER A 34 -4.83 -14.55 -0.95
C SER A 34 -3.47 -15.21 -0.78
N THR A 35 -2.76 -14.86 0.29
CA THR A 35 -1.52 -15.53 0.75
C THR A 35 -1.53 -15.82 2.27
N GLY A 36 -2.60 -15.41 2.95
CA GLY A 36 -2.79 -15.59 4.39
C GLY A 36 -3.31 -16.99 4.71
N ILE A 37 -3.07 -17.46 5.93
CA ILE A 37 -3.61 -18.71 6.46
C ILE A 37 -4.46 -18.33 7.66
N ALA A 38 -5.77 -18.57 7.60
CA ALA A 38 -6.72 -18.13 8.63
C ALA A 38 -6.34 -18.65 10.03
N GLU A 39 -5.81 -19.88 10.10
CA GLU A 39 -5.33 -20.56 11.30
C GLU A 39 -4.15 -19.85 11.97
N ARG A 40 -3.52 -18.87 11.31
CA ARG A 40 -2.48 -18.05 11.93
C ARG A 40 -3.06 -16.99 12.87
N VAL A 41 -4.31 -16.59 12.65
CA VAL A 41 -5.05 -15.65 13.50
C VAL A 41 -5.36 -16.35 14.83
N PRO A 42 -4.98 -15.77 15.99
CA PRO A 42 -5.26 -16.38 17.29
C PRO A 42 -6.76 -16.54 17.55
N ASP A 43 -7.11 -17.62 18.26
CA ASP A 43 -8.49 -17.87 18.70
C ASP A 43 -9.03 -16.67 19.49
N GLY A 44 -10.27 -16.28 19.20
CA GLY A 44 -10.94 -15.14 19.83
C GLY A 44 -10.62 -13.77 19.19
N VAL A 45 -9.69 -13.69 18.25
CA VAL A 45 -9.48 -12.47 17.44
C VAL A 45 -10.43 -12.49 16.24
N PRO A 46 -11.33 -11.51 16.08
CA PRO A 46 -12.24 -11.47 14.94
C PRO A 46 -11.46 -11.36 13.62
N LEU A 47 -11.76 -12.26 12.68
CA LEU A 47 -11.26 -12.22 11.31
C LEU A 47 -12.39 -11.79 10.38
N VAL A 48 -12.21 -10.64 9.74
CA VAL A 48 -13.06 -10.16 8.65
C VAL A 48 -12.37 -10.50 7.34
N VAL A 49 -13.01 -11.32 6.51
CA VAL A 49 -12.47 -11.68 5.19
C VAL A 49 -12.90 -10.62 4.18
N GLY A 50 -11.94 -9.96 3.56
CA GLY A 50 -12.19 -8.90 2.59
C GLY A 50 -10.89 -8.30 2.07
N SER A 51 -10.94 -7.70 0.88
CA SER A 51 -9.75 -7.12 0.29
C SER A 51 -9.65 -5.64 0.63
N THR A 52 -8.44 -5.17 0.95
CA THR A 52 -8.18 -3.71 1.02
C THR A 52 -8.14 -3.09 -0.38
N LEU A 53 -8.33 -3.93 -1.39
CA LEU A 53 -8.25 -3.65 -2.81
C LEU A 53 -9.64 -3.48 -3.43
N ASP A 54 -10.69 -3.63 -2.63
CA ASP A 54 -12.08 -3.35 -2.98
C ASP A 54 -12.34 -1.83 -3.13
N GLY A 55 -11.29 -1.05 -3.46
CA GLY A 55 -11.29 0.37 -3.78
C GLY A 55 -10.18 0.68 -4.81
N ASP A 56 -10.61 0.90 -6.05
CA ASP A 56 -9.97 1.59 -7.19
C ASP A 56 -8.45 1.43 -7.41
N ARG A 57 -8.08 0.38 -8.16
CA ARG A 57 -6.69 0.10 -8.57
C ARG A 57 -6.29 0.62 -9.97
N VAL A 58 -6.84 1.75 -10.42
CA VAL A 58 -6.38 2.42 -11.67
C VAL A 58 -5.82 3.84 -11.43
N ALA A 59 -5.98 4.40 -10.23
CA ALA A 59 -5.64 5.81 -9.95
C ALA A 59 -4.21 6.29 -10.32
N PRO A 60 -3.12 5.50 -10.15
CA PRO A 60 -1.78 6.01 -10.45
C PRO A 60 -1.52 6.23 -11.94
N ILE A 61 -2.06 5.37 -12.81
CA ILE A 61 -1.78 5.42 -14.25
C ILE A 61 -2.56 6.54 -14.91
N ASP A 62 -3.82 6.74 -14.50
CA ASP A 62 -4.62 7.87 -14.95
C ASP A 62 -3.97 9.20 -14.54
N ARG A 63 -3.38 9.27 -13.33
CA ARG A 63 -2.66 10.46 -12.87
C ARG A 63 -1.37 10.71 -13.66
N ILE A 64 -0.61 9.66 -13.96
CA ILE A 64 0.58 9.76 -14.82
C ILE A 64 0.20 10.22 -16.22
N ASN A 65 -0.83 9.63 -16.82
CA ASN A 65 -1.35 10.01 -18.13
C ASN A 65 -1.74 11.50 -18.16
N ALA A 66 -2.52 11.95 -17.17
CA ALA A 66 -2.92 13.35 -17.05
C ALA A 66 -1.74 14.33 -16.94
N ILE A 67 -0.71 14.00 -16.15
CA ILE A 67 0.45 14.89 -15.93
C ILE A 67 1.41 14.88 -17.14
N THR A 68 1.58 13.73 -17.78
CA THR A 68 2.54 13.56 -18.88
C THR A 68 1.94 13.88 -20.25
N GLY A 69 0.62 14.01 -20.36
CA GLY A 69 -0.08 14.23 -21.63
C GLY A 69 -0.16 12.98 -22.51
N TYR A 70 0.15 11.80 -21.96
CA TYR A 70 -0.05 10.52 -22.63
C TYR A 70 -1.40 9.94 -22.30
N ASP A 71 -1.96 9.15 -23.21
CA ASP A 71 -3.18 8.38 -22.99
C ASP A 71 -2.89 6.93 -23.37
N ARG A 72 -2.24 6.22 -22.44
CA ARG A 72 -1.93 4.79 -22.61
C ARG A 72 -2.68 4.00 -21.56
N ALA A 73 -3.60 3.16 -22.03
CA ALA A 73 -4.29 2.22 -21.18
C ALA A 73 -3.30 1.17 -20.62
N PRO A 74 -3.38 0.83 -19.33
CA PRO A 74 -2.58 -0.25 -18.77
C PRO A 74 -3.04 -1.62 -19.28
N THR A 75 -2.07 -2.50 -19.53
CA THR A 75 -2.33 -3.92 -19.78
C THR A 75 -2.08 -4.70 -18.49
N ALA A 76 -3.11 -5.33 -17.95
CA ALA A 76 -2.96 -6.22 -16.81
C ALA A 76 -2.18 -7.49 -17.20
N THR A 77 -1.16 -7.85 -16.43
CA THR A 77 -0.34 -9.05 -16.62
C THR A 77 -0.30 -9.89 -15.34
N PRO A 78 0.12 -11.17 -15.40
CA PRO A 78 0.27 -11.98 -14.19
C PRO A 78 1.25 -11.36 -13.18
N ARG A 79 0.96 -11.54 -11.88
CA ARG A 79 1.83 -11.08 -10.77
C ARG A 79 3.22 -11.71 -10.86
N ARG A 80 4.27 -10.94 -10.58
CA ARG A 80 5.63 -11.49 -10.51
C ARG A 80 5.78 -12.32 -9.23
N PRO A 81 6.38 -13.52 -9.30
CA PRO A 81 6.65 -14.32 -8.11
C PRO A 81 7.46 -13.51 -7.09
N GLY A 82 7.01 -13.50 -5.83
CA GLY A 82 7.66 -12.77 -4.75
C GLY A 82 7.12 -11.36 -4.50
N ASP A 83 6.33 -10.76 -5.41
CA ASP A 83 5.67 -9.49 -5.12
C ASP A 83 4.69 -9.68 -3.96
N PRO A 84 4.67 -8.82 -2.93
CA PRO A 84 3.62 -8.78 -1.90
C PRO A 84 2.33 -8.12 -2.42
N ALA A 85 1.19 -8.37 -1.77
CA ALA A 85 -0.10 -7.83 -2.22
C ALA A 85 -0.22 -6.31 -2.02
N ARG A 86 0.45 -5.81 -0.97
CA ARG A 86 0.58 -4.39 -0.60
C ARG A 86 1.77 -4.22 0.35
N VAL A 87 2.53 -3.14 0.18
CA VAL A 87 3.56 -2.68 1.13
C VAL A 87 3.40 -1.18 1.30
N VAL A 88 3.12 -0.75 2.53
CA VAL A 88 3.03 0.66 2.90
C VAL A 88 3.76 0.82 4.22
N ALA A 89 4.63 1.82 4.32
CA ALA A 89 5.29 2.17 5.57
C ALA A 89 4.43 3.16 6.36
N SER A 90 4.29 2.95 7.66
CA SER A 90 3.75 4.00 8.55
C SER A 90 4.80 5.09 8.73
N ALA A 91 4.38 6.34 8.63
CA ALA A 91 5.19 7.52 8.93
C ALA A 91 5.00 8.02 10.37
N ASP A 92 4.19 7.35 11.20
CA ASP A 92 3.77 7.87 12.51
C ASP A 92 4.94 7.97 13.47
N ARG A 93 5.83 6.97 13.44
CA ARG A 93 7.01 6.95 14.32
C ARG A 93 7.96 8.10 14.03
N ILE A 94 8.29 8.34 12.75
CA ILE A 94 9.20 9.42 12.37
C ILE A 94 8.55 10.80 12.56
N ALA A 95 7.24 10.90 12.38
CA ALA A 95 6.49 12.11 12.69
C ALA A 95 6.50 12.42 14.20
N THR A 96 6.35 11.39 15.04
CA THR A 96 6.34 11.55 16.51
C THR A 96 7.72 11.87 17.06
N GLU A 97 8.75 11.13 16.65
CA GLU A 97 10.09 11.25 17.23
C GLU A 97 10.85 12.47 16.68
N LEU A 98 10.64 12.82 15.41
CA LEU A 98 11.44 13.85 14.73
C LEU A 98 10.63 15.06 14.25
N GLY A 99 9.31 15.08 14.47
CA GLY A 99 8.43 16.11 13.92
C GLY A 99 8.38 16.10 12.39
N TRP A 100 8.86 15.03 11.76
CA TRP A 100 8.99 14.93 10.32
C TRP A 100 7.62 14.79 9.65
N LYS A 101 7.43 15.45 8.51
CA LYS A 101 6.24 15.32 7.68
C LYS A 101 6.66 15.16 6.22
N ALA A 102 5.97 14.28 5.50
CA ALA A 102 6.08 14.23 4.04
C ALA A 102 5.65 15.59 3.48
N ARG A 103 6.47 16.14 2.56
CA ARG A 103 6.24 17.46 1.97
C ARG A 103 5.76 17.40 0.52
N HIS A 104 5.82 16.21 -0.07
CA HIS A 104 5.51 15.98 -1.48
C HIS A 104 4.48 14.88 -1.58
N ASP A 105 3.46 15.11 -2.40
CA ASP A 105 2.43 14.13 -2.68
C ASP A 105 2.71 13.36 -3.99
N LEU A 106 1.76 12.55 -4.43
CA LEU A 106 1.90 11.75 -5.65
C LEU A 106 2.05 12.59 -6.91
N GLU A 107 1.36 13.73 -7.00
CA GLU A 107 1.44 14.62 -8.14
C GLU A 107 2.79 15.33 -8.19
N ASP A 108 3.31 15.80 -7.05
CA ASP A 108 4.65 16.37 -6.94
C ASP A 108 5.72 15.37 -7.41
N MET A 109 5.59 14.11 -6.98
CA MET A 109 6.52 13.04 -7.35
C MET A 109 6.48 12.75 -8.85
N ILE A 110 5.28 12.61 -9.45
CA ILE A 110 5.14 12.35 -10.89
C ILE A 110 5.66 13.54 -11.70
N THR A 111 5.28 14.76 -11.32
CA THR A 111 5.66 16.00 -12.02
C THR A 111 7.17 16.20 -12.03
N SER A 112 7.81 16.07 -10.87
CA SER A 112 9.26 16.24 -10.75
C SER A 112 10.04 15.15 -11.49
N ALA A 113 9.57 13.90 -11.45
CA ALA A 113 10.17 12.80 -12.22
C ALA A 113 10.05 13.03 -13.73
N TRP A 114 8.88 13.48 -14.20
CA TRP A 114 8.64 13.77 -15.61
C TRP A 114 9.50 14.96 -16.10
N ALA A 115 9.53 16.05 -15.34
CA ALA A 115 10.39 17.19 -15.67
C ALA A 115 11.88 16.79 -15.73
N GLY A 116 12.33 15.94 -14.82
CA GLY A 116 13.69 15.38 -14.84
C GLY A 116 13.96 14.50 -16.05
N TRP A 117 12.96 13.70 -16.46
CA TRP A 117 13.03 12.89 -17.68
C TRP A 117 13.17 13.75 -18.94
N LEU A 118 12.32 14.77 -19.09
CA LEU A 118 12.30 15.67 -20.25
C LEU A 118 13.63 16.40 -20.47
N ARG A 119 14.37 16.71 -19.40
CA ARG A 119 15.72 17.32 -19.54
C ARG A 119 16.72 16.41 -20.26
N ARG A 120 16.54 15.09 -20.14
CA ARG A 120 17.38 14.08 -20.81
C ARG A 120 16.77 13.59 -22.13
N HIS A 121 15.46 13.76 -22.29
CA HIS A 121 14.67 13.28 -23.41
C HIS A 121 13.70 14.36 -23.90
N PRO A 122 14.18 15.48 -24.49
CA PRO A 122 13.30 16.55 -24.96
C PRO A 122 12.27 16.07 -26.00
N GLU A 123 12.61 15.04 -26.78
CA GLU A 123 11.75 14.40 -27.77
C GLU A 123 10.50 13.74 -27.17
N ALA A 124 10.52 13.46 -25.87
CA ALA A 124 9.38 12.88 -25.16
C ALA A 124 8.34 13.93 -24.75
N ALA A 125 8.66 15.23 -24.83
CA ALA A 125 7.67 16.29 -24.67
C ALA A 125 6.75 16.28 -25.89
N ARG A 126 5.50 15.84 -25.72
CA ARG A 126 4.48 16.03 -26.75
C ARG A 126 4.06 17.51 -26.79
N SER A 127 3.77 17.99 -28.00
CA SER A 127 3.15 19.28 -28.30
C SER A 127 1.72 19.36 -27.80
#